data_AF-A0A2G5N897-F1
#
_entry.id   AF-A0A2G5N897-F1
#
_cell.length_a   1.000
_cell.length_b   1.000
_cell.length_c   1.000
_cell.angle_alpha   90.00
_cell.angle_beta   90.00
_cell.angle_gamma   90.00
#
_symmetry.space_group_name_H-M   'P 1'
#
loop_
_entity.id
_entity.type
_entity.pdbx_description
1 polymer ?
#
loop_
_entity_poly.entity_id
_entity_poly.type
_entity_poly.pdbx_seq_one_letter_code
_entity_poly.pdbx_strand_id
1 'polypeptide(L)'
;LVVLMLSLAGCGATNEPIDKDTAGFFNHYVVYPFSFSIKFFAELFNGDYGLSLVLMTLIIRLCLLPLMMKQSKNQIIMREKMSVIQPEMKEIQDKYKDKKDQQSQQNLQKEMMTLYQKHNFNPITSMGCLPMLI
;
A
#
# COMPACT_ATOMS: atom_id res chain seq x y z
N LEU A 1 -3.88 -7.57 -16.42
CA LEU A 1 -3.48 -6.22 -15.96
C LEU A 1 -4.56 -5.17 -16.25
N VAL A 2 -5.03 -5.02 -17.49
CA VAL A 2 -6.11 -4.06 -17.83
C VAL A 2 -7.43 -4.34 -17.10
N VAL A 3 -7.83 -5.60 -16.96
CA VAL A 3 -9.07 -5.99 -16.24
C VAL A 3 -8.99 -5.72 -14.72
N LEU A 4 -7.80 -5.86 -14.12
CA LEU A 4 -7.56 -5.57 -12.70
C LEU A 4 -7.60 -4.05 -12.42
N MET A 5 -7.10 -3.25 -13.38
CA MET A 5 -7.19 -1.79 -13.35
C MET A 5 -8.64 -1.32 -13.53
N LEU A 6 -9.44 -1.98 -14.39
CA LEU A 6 -10.87 -1.67 -14.53
C LEU A 6 -11.69 -2.03 -13.28
N SER A 7 -11.36 -3.12 -12.59
CA SER A 7 -12.04 -3.49 -11.33
C SER A 7 -11.69 -2.55 -10.18
N LEU A 8 -10.46 -2.04 -10.12
CA LEU A 8 -10.05 -1.06 -9.09
C LEU A 8 -10.55 0.35 -9.39
N ALA A 9 -10.73 0.71 -10.65
CA ALA A 9 -11.20 2.04 -11.05
C ALA A 9 -12.72 2.22 -10.95
N GLY A 10 -13.49 1.17 -10.63
CA GLY A 10 -14.95 1.28 -10.43
C GLY A 10 -15.67 2.02 -11.56
N CYS A 11 -15.20 1.88 -12.80
CA CYS A 11 -15.65 2.71 -13.90
C CYS A 11 -16.95 2.13 -14.50
N GLY A 12 -18.08 2.53 -13.94
CA GLY A 12 -19.36 2.58 -14.63
C GLY A 12 -19.56 4.01 -15.13
N ALA A 13 -19.38 4.25 -16.43
CA ALA A 13 -19.69 5.53 -17.04
C ALA A 13 -21.22 5.70 -17.12
N THR A 14 -21.81 6.43 -16.17
CA THR A 14 -23.21 6.89 -16.24
C THR A 14 -23.27 8.39 -15.98
N ASN A 15 -23.64 9.14 -17.01
CA ASN A 15 -23.82 10.60 -17.02
C ASN A 15 -25.17 11.02 -16.39
N GLU A 16 -25.51 10.52 -15.19
CA GLU A 16 -26.72 10.90 -14.46
C GLU A 16 -26.41 11.16 -12.97
N PRO A 17 -27.18 12.04 -12.28
CA PRO A 17 -26.82 12.55 -10.96
C PRO A 17 -26.84 11.45 -9.90
N ILE A 18 -25.82 11.47 -9.04
CA ILE A 18 -25.55 10.45 -8.02
C ILE A 18 -26.60 10.55 -6.90
N ASP A 19 -27.58 9.63 -6.90
CA ASP A 19 -28.57 9.43 -5.82
C ASP A 19 -28.50 8.01 -5.23
N LYS A 20 -29.15 7.83 -4.07
CA LYS A 20 -29.16 6.71 -3.12
C LYS A 20 -29.49 5.34 -3.71
N ASP A 21 -29.95 5.29 -4.96
CA ASP A 21 -30.41 4.09 -5.66
C ASP A 21 -29.47 3.59 -6.77
N THR A 22 -28.25 4.13 -6.90
CA THR A 22 -27.27 3.57 -7.84
C THR A 22 -26.73 2.23 -7.32
N ALA A 23 -27.24 1.12 -7.86
CA ALA A 23 -26.87 -0.25 -7.47
C ALA A 23 -25.36 -0.49 -7.54
N GLY A 24 -24.70 -0.49 -6.39
CA GLY A 24 -23.29 -0.80 -6.25
C GLY A 24 -22.86 -0.77 -4.78
N PHE A 25 -22.28 -1.88 -4.31
CA PHE A 25 -21.67 -1.99 -2.96
C PHE A 25 -20.77 -0.78 -2.63
N PHE A 26 -20.06 -0.26 -3.63
CA PHE A 26 -19.18 0.89 -3.52
C PHE A 26 -19.90 2.22 -3.24
N ASN A 27 -21.09 2.45 -3.83
CA ASN A 27 -21.84 3.69 -3.61
C ASN A 27 -22.38 3.79 -2.18
N HIS A 28 -22.89 2.67 -1.66
CA HIS A 28 -23.46 2.64 -0.32
C HIS A 28 -22.39 2.58 0.77
N TYR A 29 -21.33 1.79 0.60
CA TYR A 29 -20.32 1.57 1.64
C TYR A 29 -19.20 2.63 1.65
N VAL A 30 -18.87 3.22 0.49
CA VAL A 30 -17.74 4.17 0.36
C VAL A 30 -18.23 5.59 0.08
N VAL A 31 -19.10 5.78 -0.92
CA VAL A 31 -19.47 7.13 -1.40
C VAL A 31 -20.43 7.85 -0.44
N TYR A 32 -21.39 7.13 0.16
CA TYR A 32 -22.35 7.69 1.11
C TYR A 32 -21.71 8.23 2.40
N PRO A 33 -20.89 7.47 3.16
CA PRO A 33 -20.26 8.01 4.36
C PRO A 33 -19.25 9.12 4.04
N PHE A 34 -18.61 9.08 2.87
CA PHE A 34 -17.71 10.12 2.43
C PHE A 34 -18.45 11.44 2.15
N SER A 35 -19.58 11.38 1.43
CA SER A 35 -20.41 12.54 1.14
C SER A 35 -21.06 13.14 2.40
N PHE A 36 -21.51 12.29 3.33
CA PHE A 36 -22.03 12.72 4.62
C PHE A 36 -20.96 13.42 5.46
N SER A 37 -19.74 12.88 5.49
CA SER A 37 -18.63 13.49 6.23
C SER A 37 -18.27 14.87 5.68
N ILE A 38 -18.18 15.06 4.36
CA ILE A 38 -17.87 16.38 3.79
C ILE A 38 -18.96 17.41 4.12
N LYS A 39 -20.23 17.03 4.02
CA LYS A 39 -21.35 17.93 4.35
C LYS A 39 -21.37 18.30 5.83
N PHE A 40 -21.12 17.33 6.72
CA PHE A 40 -21.04 17.56 8.17
C PHE A 40 -19.95 18.58 8.54
N PHE A 41 -18.74 18.44 7.97
CA PHE A 41 -17.67 19.41 8.22
C PHE A 41 -17.91 20.75 7.52
N ALA A 42 -18.55 20.77 6.35
CA ALA A 42 -18.90 22.03 5.66
C ALA A 42 -19.95 22.86 6.42
N GLU A 43 -20.96 22.23 7.01
CA GLU A 43 -21.94 22.91 7.87
C GLU A 43 -21.29 23.46 9.15
N LEU A 44 -20.32 22.74 9.72
CA LEU A 44 -19.57 23.19 10.88
C LEU A 44 -18.72 24.46 10.60
N PHE A 45 -18.30 24.66 9.35
CA PHE A 45 -17.48 25.80 8.91
C PHE A 45 -18.26 26.87 8.12
N ASN A 46 -19.57 27.01 8.35
CA ASN A 46 -20.43 28.03 7.71
C ASN A 46 -20.43 27.98 6.17
N GLY A 47 -20.33 26.79 5.57
CA GLY A 47 -20.39 26.61 4.12
C GLY A 47 -19.07 26.81 3.38
N ASP A 48 -17.95 27.05 4.08
CA ASP A 48 -16.63 27.07 3.44
C ASP A 48 -16.09 25.64 3.24
N TYR A 49 -16.35 25.09 2.05
CA TYR A 49 -15.92 23.74 1.68
C TYR A 49 -14.39 23.61 1.55
N GLY A 50 -13.68 24.71 1.26
CA GLY A 50 -12.22 24.70 1.12
C GLY A 50 -11.52 24.48 2.46
N LEU A 51 -11.90 25.27 3.46
CA LEU A 51 -11.38 25.18 4.82
C LEU A 51 -11.76 23.85 5.47
N SER A 52 -13.00 23.40 5.25
CA SER A 52 -13.49 22.10 5.70
C SER A 52 -12.62 20.93 5.20
N LEU A 53 -12.28 20.91 3.90
CA LEU A 53 -11.41 19.88 3.32
C LEU A 53 -9.99 19.93 3.86
N VAL A 54 -9.39 21.11 3.94
CA VAL A 54 -8.03 21.28 4.49
C VAL A 54 -7.98 20.75 5.92
N LEU A 55 -8.96 21.11 6.75
CA LEU A 55 -9.00 20.71 8.15
C LEU A 55 -9.27 19.21 8.32
N MET A 56 -10.13 18.62 7.47
CA MET A 56 -10.33 17.17 7.39
C MET A 56 -9.03 16.42 7.07
N THR A 57 -8.28 16.86 6.05
CA THR A 57 -7.01 16.22 5.71
C THR A 57 -5.96 16.36 6.81
N LEU A 58 -5.96 17.46 7.57
CA LEU A 58 -5.09 17.65 8.72
C LEU A 58 -5.45 16.71 9.88
N ILE A 59 -6.73 16.55 10.20
CA ILE A 59 -7.20 15.59 11.23
C ILE A 59 -6.85 14.16 10.82
N ILE A 60 -7.14 13.79 9.58
CA ILE A 60 -6.83 12.45 9.04
C ILE A 60 -5.33 12.20 9.10
N ARG A 61 -4.49 13.16 8.67
CA ARG A 61 -3.03 13.05 8.78
C ARG A 61 -2.57 12.93 10.22
N LEU A 62 -3.13 13.70 11.16
CA LEU A 62 -2.79 13.60 12.59
C LEU A 62 -3.15 12.24 13.18
N CYS A 63 -4.30 11.66 12.79
CA CYS A 63 -4.71 10.32 13.18
C CYS A 63 -3.85 9.22 12.54
N LEU A 64 -3.41 9.41 11.30
CA LEU A 64 -2.53 8.48 10.57
C LEU A 64 -1.05 8.61 10.99
N LEU A 65 -0.61 9.76 11.49
CA LEU A 65 0.77 9.98 11.94
C LEU A 65 1.27 8.93 12.95
N PRO A 66 0.53 8.58 14.03
CA PRO A 66 0.95 7.51 14.94
C PRO A 66 1.00 6.14 14.26
N LEU A 67 0.15 5.89 13.26
CA LEU A 67 0.19 4.68 12.45
C LEU A 67 1.45 4.66 11.55
N MET A 68 1.75 5.79 10.90
CA MET A 68 2.92 5.97 10.04
C MET A 68 4.23 5.87 10.83
N MET A 69 4.28 6.34 12.08
CA MET A 69 5.46 6.17 12.94
C MET A 69 5.74 4.69 13.26
N LYS A 70 4.70 3.91 13.53
CA LYS A 70 4.84 2.45 13.74
C LYS A 70 5.33 1.76 12.46
N GLN A 71 4.77 2.12 11.31
CA GLN A 71 5.21 1.60 10.01
C GLN A 71 6.67 1.99 9.71
N SER A 72 7.05 3.24 9.97
CA SER A 72 8.41 3.75 9.74
C SER A 72 9.44 3.08 10.63
N LYS A 73 9.14 2.85 11.91
CA LYS A 73 10.01 2.12 12.84
C LYS A 73 10.31 0.71 12.34
N ASN A 74 9.27 -0.01 11.89
CA ASN A 74 9.45 -1.36 11.35
C ASN A 74 10.31 -1.33 10.08
N GLN A 75 10.13 -0.34 9.20
CA GLN A 75 10.97 -0.19 8.01
C GLN A 75 12.44 0.06 8.35
N ILE A 76 12.74 0.87 9.36
CA ILE A 76 14.12 1.17 9.79
C ILE A 76 14.81 -0.10 10.30
N ILE A 77 14.17 -0.83 11.22
CA ILE A 77 14.69 -2.10 11.77
C ILE A 77 14.93 -3.12 10.64
N MET A 78 14.05 -3.16 9.64
CA MET A 78 14.21 -4.06 8.50
C MET A 78 15.36 -3.66 7.59
N ARG A 79 15.62 -2.36 7.38
CA ARG A 79 16.77 -1.87 6.61
C ARG A 79 18.10 -2.27 7.25
N GLU A 80 18.19 -2.20 8.57
CA GLU A 80 19.38 -2.63 9.32
C GLU A 80 19.60 -4.14 9.22
N LYS A 81 18.56 -4.96 9.35
CA LYS A 81 18.69 -6.41 9.14
C LYS A 81 19.10 -6.75 7.70
N MET A 82 18.58 -5.99 6.73
CA MET A 82 18.90 -6.19 5.32
C MET A 82 20.35 -5.79 4.99
N SER A 83 20.92 -4.75 5.64
CA SER A 83 22.31 -4.35 5.40
C SER A 83 23.30 -5.42 5.87
N VAL A 84 22.98 -6.16 6.93
CA VAL A 84 23.78 -7.30 7.42
C VAL A 84 23.74 -8.48 6.44
N ILE A 85 22.58 -8.74 5.82
CA ILE A 85 22.40 -9.86 4.87
C ILE A 85 22.88 -9.50 3.45
N GLN A 86 22.99 -8.22 3.13
CA GLN A 86 23.44 -7.71 1.83
C GLN A 86 24.76 -8.30 1.30
N PRO A 87 25.83 -8.50 2.10
CA PRO A 87 27.05 -9.15 1.62
C PRO A 87 26.82 -10.61 1.20
N GLU A 88 26.18 -11.43 2.03
CA GLU A 88 25.89 -12.84 1.72
C GLU A 88 24.97 -12.96 0.49
N MET A 89 24.06 -12.00 0.33
CA MET A 89 23.21 -11.90 -0.86
C MET A 89 24.00 -11.64 -2.14
N LYS A 90 25.02 -10.77 -2.07
CA LYS A 90 25.89 -10.49 -3.21
C LYS A 90 26.73 -11.71 -3.57
N GLU A 91 27.24 -12.45 -2.59
CA GLU A 91 27.98 -13.70 -2.86
C GLU A 91 27.13 -14.73 -3.61
N ILE A 92 25.87 -14.92 -3.20
CA ILE A 92 24.94 -15.80 -3.93
C ILE A 92 24.69 -15.24 -5.34
N GLN A 93 24.45 -13.94 -5.49
CA GLN A 93 24.22 -13.35 -6.81
C GLN A 93 25.44 -13.50 -7.73
N ASP A 94 26.65 -13.27 -7.23
CA ASP A 94 27.90 -13.40 -7.99
C ASP A 94 28.16 -14.86 -8.39
N LYS A 95 27.86 -15.84 -7.53
CA LYS A 95 27.96 -17.29 -7.83
C LYS A 95 27.10 -17.73 -9.03
N TYR A 96 26.00 -17.03 -9.30
CA TYR A 96 25.06 -17.34 -10.38
C TYR A 96 25.03 -16.29 -11.50
N LYS A 97 25.81 -15.21 -11.41
CA LYS A 97 25.81 -14.08 -12.35
C LYS A 97 26.11 -14.47 -13.79
N ASP A 98 27.02 -15.42 -13.97
CA ASP A 98 27.44 -15.92 -15.29
C ASP A 98 26.53 -17.04 -15.82
N LYS A 99 25.57 -17.51 -15.01
CA LYS A 99 24.69 -18.64 -15.33
C LYS A 99 23.28 -18.16 -15.61
N LYS A 100 22.95 -17.96 -16.88
CA LYS A 100 21.62 -17.51 -17.34
C LYS A 100 20.61 -18.64 -17.57
N ASP A 101 20.98 -19.89 -17.29
CA ASP A 101 20.08 -21.03 -17.48
C ASP A 101 18.86 -20.93 -16.56
N GLN A 102 17.70 -21.39 -17.05
CA GLN A 102 16.45 -21.38 -16.30
C GLN A 102 16.58 -22.15 -14.97
N GLN A 103 17.35 -23.23 -14.96
CA GLN A 103 17.65 -24.02 -13.75
C GLN A 103 18.57 -23.27 -12.78
N SER A 104 19.55 -22.51 -13.30
CA SER A 104 20.44 -21.67 -12.49
C SER A 104 19.68 -20.53 -11.81
N GLN A 105 18.71 -19.92 -12.50
CA GLN A 105 17.82 -18.92 -11.91
C GLN A 105 16.91 -19.49 -10.82
N GLN A 106 16.39 -20.71 -11.02
CA GLN A 106 15.60 -21.40 -9.99
C GLN A 106 16.44 -21.71 -8.75
N ASN A 107 17.68 -22.13 -8.94
CA ASN A 107 18.59 -22.40 -7.83
C ASN A 107 18.99 -21.12 -7.08
N LEU A 108 19.21 -20.01 -7.79
CA LEU A 108 19.41 -18.70 -7.18
C LEU A 108 18.21 -18.33 -6.29
N GLN A 109 16.98 -18.46 -6.79
CA GLN A 109 15.79 -18.11 -5.99
C GLN A 109 15.66 -18.98 -4.74
N LYS A 110 15.97 -20.28 -4.84
CA LYS A 110 15.97 -21.21 -3.70
C LYS A 110 17.04 -20.87 -2.68
N GLU A 111 18.29 -20.65 -3.10
CA GLU A 111 19.39 -20.29 -2.18
C GLU A 111 19.12 -18.95 -1.49
N MET A 112 18.60 -17.97 -2.22
CA MET A 112 18.17 -16.68 -1.66
C MET A 112 17.05 -16.86 -0.62
N MET A 113 16.05 -17.71 -0.90
CA MET A 113 14.97 -18.00 0.05
C MET A 113 15.49 -18.70 1.32
N THR A 114 16.41 -19.67 1.17
CA THR A 114 17.04 -20.34 2.30
C THR A 114 17.91 -19.38 3.12
N LEU A 115 18.61 -18.44 2.49
CA LEU A 115 19.37 -17.39 3.18
C LEU A 115 18.45 -16.52 4.03
N TYR A 116 17.32 -16.07 3.45
CA TYR A 116 16.31 -15.29 4.16
C TYR A 116 15.73 -16.06 5.36
N GLN A 117 15.47 -17.36 5.21
CA GLN A 117 14.98 -18.21 6.29
C GLN A 117 16.01 -18.39 7.42
N LYS A 118 17.30 -18.57 7.08
CA LYS A 118 18.39 -18.70 8.08
C LYS A 118 18.52 -17.45 8.96
N HIS A 119 18.33 -16.27 8.37
CA HIS A 119 18.41 -14.99 9.09
C HIS A 119 17.07 -14.54 9.69
N ASN A 120 16.06 -15.43 9.75
CA ASN A 120 14.70 -15.12 10.23
C ASN A 120 14.09 -13.86 9.57
N PHE A 121 14.44 -13.62 8.31
CA PHE A 121 13.99 -12.49 7.53
C PHE A 121 12.88 -12.95 6.58
N ASN A 122 11.65 -12.48 6.79
CA ASN A 122 10.54 -12.87 5.94
C ASN A 122 10.29 -11.81 4.85
N PRO A 123 10.56 -12.08 3.56
CA PRO A 123 10.47 -11.09 2.49
C PRO A 123 9.04 -10.56 2.28
N ILE A 124 8.02 -11.32 2.69
CA ILE A 124 6.61 -10.90 2.67
C ILE A 124 6.34 -9.79 3.69
N THR A 125 7.04 -9.81 4.83
CA THR A 125 6.99 -8.74 5.83
C THR A 125 7.89 -7.55 5.43
N SER A 126 8.91 -7.79 4.61
CA SER A 126 9.83 -6.77 4.09
C SER A 126 9.34 -6.05 2.83
N MET A 127 8.46 -6.65 2.04
CA MET A 127 7.65 -5.91 1.09
C MET A 127 6.64 -5.15 1.93
N GLY A 128 6.91 -3.87 2.16
CA GLY A 128 5.96 -2.94 2.78
C GLY A 128 4.72 -2.76 1.89
N CYS A 129 3.95 -3.82 1.68
CA CYS A 129 2.66 -3.77 1.00
C CYS A 129 1.61 -3.12 1.89
N LEU A 130 1.84 -3.02 3.20
CA LEU A 130 0.92 -2.34 4.13
C LEU A 130 0.65 -0.86 3.77
N PRO A 131 1.66 -0.03 3.44
CA PRO A 131 1.44 1.34 2.94
C PRO A 131 1.07 1.43 1.44
N MET A 132 1.04 0.32 0.70
CA MET A 132 0.74 0.32 -0.74
C MET A 132 -0.66 -0.27 -1.05
N LEU A 133 -1.22 -1.01 -0.10
CA LEU A 133 -2.58 -1.58 -0.18
C LEU A 133 -3.65 -0.67 0.46
N ILE A 134 -3.22 0.43 1.09
CA ILE A 134 -4.09 1.46 1.69
C ILE A 134 -4.08 2.72 0.83
#